data_AF-A0A6V7X5A3-F1
#
_entry.id   AF-A0A6V7X5A3-F1
#
_cell.length_a   1.000
_cell.length_b   1.000
_cell.length_c   1.000
_cell.angle_alpha   90.00
_cell.angle_beta   90.00
_cell.angle_gamma   90.00
#
_symmetry.space_group_name_H-M   'P 1'
#
loop_
_entity.id
_entity.type
_entity.pdbx_description
1 polymer ?
#
loop_
_entity_poly.entity_id
_entity_poly.type
_entity_poly.pdbx_seq_one_letter_code
_entity_poly.pdbx_strand_id
1 'polypeptide(L)'
;MMETDDIQYIKSILILTGYRYTYRAKFHLIHYSTRENFTLLLRAVKLWAKKKHIYSNIFGYLSGSILIVMVTKICLIYPFGEINFLLQQFFQIYGAW
;
A
#
# COMPACT_ATOMS: atom_id res chain seq x y z
N MET A 1 -25.69 -23.14 13.38
CA MET A 1 -24.60 -23.76 12.59
C MET A 1 -24.51 -22.93 11.33
N MET A 2 -23.47 -22.11 11.15
CA MET A 2 -23.32 -21.31 9.91
C MET A 2 -23.25 -22.29 8.74
N GLU A 3 -24.10 -22.10 7.72
CA GLU A 3 -24.08 -22.94 6.54
C GLU A 3 -22.71 -22.85 5.86
N THR A 4 -22.25 -23.96 5.30
CA THR A 4 -20.96 -24.01 4.59
C THR A 4 -20.86 -22.97 3.48
N ASP A 5 -22.00 -22.55 2.95
CA ASP A 5 -22.13 -21.55 1.88
C ASP A 5 -21.82 -20.13 2.38
N ASP A 6 -22.23 -19.78 3.60
CA ASP A 6 -21.87 -18.50 4.23
C ASP A 6 -20.36 -18.38 4.46
N ILE A 7 -19.73 -19.49 4.86
CA ILE A 7 -18.28 -19.54 5.08
C ILE A 7 -17.53 -19.37 3.75
N GLN A 8 -18.01 -19.97 2.66
CA GLN A 8 -17.41 -19.79 1.33
C GLN A 8 -17.62 -18.36 0.80
N TYR A 9 -18.79 -17.78 1.04
CA TYR A 9 -19.08 -16.39 0.68
C TYR A 9 -18.14 -15.40 1.40
N ILE A 10 -17.96 -15.55 2.71
CA ILE A 10 -17.05 -14.70 3.50
C ILE A 10 -15.60 -14.84 3.03
N LYS A 11 -15.13 -16.07 2.77
CA LYS A 11 -13.78 -16.31 2.22
C LYS A 11 -13.60 -15.63 0.87
N SER A 12 -14.60 -15.69 0.01
CA SER A 12 -14.58 -15.06 -1.31
C SER A 12 -14.45 -13.53 -1.21
N ILE A 13 -15.18 -12.90 -0.28
CA ILE A 13 -15.05 -11.46 -0.01
C ILE A 13 -13.62 -11.13 0.45
N LEU A 14 -13.10 -11.87 1.43
CA LEU A 14 -11.77 -11.59 2.01
C LEU A 14 -10.66 -11.67 0.98
N ILE A 15 -10.68 -12.66 0.08
CA ILE A 15 -9.69 -12.81 -1.00
C ILE A 15 -9.70 -11.59 -1.92
N LEU A 16 -10.89 -11.06 -2.22
CA LEU A 16 -11.05 -9.91 -3.10
C LEU A 16 -10.63 -8.58 -2.45
N THR A 17 -10.66 -8.47 -1.12
CA THR A 17 -10.33 -7.19 -0.44
C THR A 17 -8.92 -6.71 -0.77
N GLY A 18 -7.92 -7.59 -0.77
CA GLY A 18 -6.54 -7.22 -1.08
C GLY A 18 -6.38 -6.67 -2.50
N TYR A 19 -6.99 -7.35 -3.49
CA TYR A 19 -6.98 -6.88 -4.87
C TYR A 19 -7.73 -5.55 -5.01
N ARG A 20 -8.95 -5.46 -4.49
CA ARG A 20 -9.78 -4.23 -4.55
C ARG A 20 -9.08 -3.04 -3.90
N TYR A 21 -8.38 -3.27 -2.79
CA TYR A 21 -7.65 -2.23 -2.08
C TYR A 21 -6.52 -1.64 -2.93
N THR A 22 -5.67 -2.50 -3.49
CA THR A 22 -4.57 -2.08 -4.38
C THR A 22 -5.08 -1.41 -5.66
N TYR A 23 -6.14 -1.98 -6.23
CA TYR A 23 -6.78 -1.47 -7.44
C TYR A 23 -7.36 -0.07 -7.22
N ARG A 24 -8.15 0.14 -6.15
CA ARG A 24 -8.74 1.45 -5.84
C ARG A 24 -7.66 2.49 -5.57
N ALA A 25 -6.63 2.14 -4.80
CA ALA A 25 -5.51 3.04 -4.53
C ALA A 25 -4.84 3.51 -5.83
N LYS A 26 -4.48 2.59 -6.72
CA LYS A 26 -3.73 2.92 -7.94
C LYS A 26 -4.59 3.58 -9.03
N PHE A 27 -5.79 3.09 -9.26
CA PHE A 27 -6.59 3.49 -10.43
C PHE A 27 -7.60 4.61 -10.13
N HIS A 28 -8.16 4.63 -8.92
CA HIS A 28 -9.22 5.58 -8.57
C HIS A 28 -8.70 6.80 -7.81
N LEU A 29 -7.72 6.63 -6.92
CA LEU A 29 -7.20 7.74 -6.11
C LEU A 29 -6.04 8.48 -6.79
N ILE A 30 -5.19 7.75 -7.50
CA ILE A 30 -3.94 8.30 -8.05
C ILE A 30 -4.13 8.71 -9.52
N HIS A 31 -3.66 9.91 -9.85
CA HIS A 31 -3.67 10.46 -11.20
C HIS A 31 -2.82 9.62 -12.15
N TYR A 32 -3.20 9.54 -13.43
CA TYR A 32 -2.60 8.60 -14.40
C TYR A 32 -1.07 8.74 -14.51
N SER A 33 -0.56 9.97 -14.50
CA SER A 33 0.86 10.28 -14.63
C SER A 33 1.70 9.75 -13.45
N THR A 34 1.12 9.63 -12.26
CA THR A 34 1.81 9.21 -11.03
C THR A 34 1.71 7.70 -10.77
N ARG A 35 0.94 6.94 -11.56
CA ARG A 35 0.68 5.50 -11.32
C ARG A 35 1.94 4.65 -11.43
N GLU A 36 2.85 5.03 -12.33
CA GLU A 36 4.14 4.35 -12.50
C GLU A 36 5.05 4.65 -11.31
N ASN A 37 5.17 5.93 -10.94
CA ASN A 37 5.91 6.38 -9.76
C ASN A 37 5.40 5.72 -8.47
N PHE A 38 4.07 5.59 -8.31
CA PHE A 38 3.46 4.87 -7.18
C PHE A 38 3.94 3.42 -7.11
N THR A 39 3.99 2.72 -8.25
CA THR A 39 4.40 1.31 -8.30
C THR A 39 5.88 1.16 -7.97
N LEU A 40 6.72 2.07 -8.46
CA LEU A 40 8.15 2.11 -8.15
C LEU A 40 8.39 2.43 -6.67
N LEU A 41 7.69 3.43 -6.13
CA LEU A 41 7.80 3.84 -4.74
C LEU A 41 7.39 2.70 -3.80
N LEU A 42 6.27 2.04 -4.08
CA LEU A 42 5.81 0.89 -3.29
C LEU A 42 6.84 -0.26 -3.30
N ARG A 43 7.47 -0.53 -4.44
CA ARG A 43 8.54 -1.55 -4.53
C ARG A 43 9.76 -1.16 -3.70
N ALA A 44 10.20 0.09 -3.79
CA ALA A 44 11.33 0.61 -3.03
C ALA A 44 11.08 0.56 -1.51
N VAL A 45 9.93 1.06 -1.05
CA VAL A 45 9.54 1.05 0.36
C VAL A 45 9.40 -0.38 0.88
N LYS A 46 8.80 -1.29 0.09
CA LYS A 46 8.69 -2.71 0.48
C LYS A 46 10.06 -3.37 0.63
N LEU A 47 11.00 -3.08 -0.27
CA LEU A 47 12.37 -3.59 -0.18
C LEU A 47 13.08 -3.03 1.06
N TRP A 48 12.95 -1.74 1.33
CA TRP A 48 13.46 -1.10 2.54
C TRP A 48 12.91 -1.74 3.81
N ALA A 49 11.59 -1.91 3.91
CA ALA A 49 10.93 -2.50 5.07
C ALA A 49 11.39 -3.95 5.32
N LYS A 50 11.58 -4.73 4.25
CA LYS A 50 12.15 -6.08 4.34
C LYS A 50 13.61 -6.06 4.81
N LYS A 51 14.45 -5.19 4.25
CA LYS A 51 15.86 -5.06 4.65
C LYS A 51 16.03 -4.58 6.09
N LYS A 52 15.07 -3.82 6.61
CA LYS A 52 15.05 -3.36 8.00
C LYS A 52 14.31 -4.32 8.95
N HIS A 53 13.86 -5.48 8.48
CA HIS A 53 13.11 -6.47 9.25
C HIS A 53 11.81 -5.94 9.90
N ILE A 54 11.26 -4.86 9.38
CA ILE A 54 10.01 -4.23 9.83
C ILE A 54 8.82 -4.57 8.92
N TYR A 55 8.93 -5.64 8.14
CA TYR A 55 7.86 -6.13 7.27
C TYR A 55 7.32 -7.45 7.82
N SER A 56 6.32 -7.37 8.72
CA SER A 56 5.60 -8.55 9.21
C SER A 56 4.29 -8.15 9.85
N ASN A 57 3.19 -8.74 9.36
CA ASN A 57 1.86 -8.54 9.95
C ASN A 57 1.69 -9.31 11.27
N ILE A 58 2.38 -10.45 11.43
CA ILE A 58 2.24 -11.34 12.60
C ILE A 58 2.83 -10.69 13.84
N PHE A 59 3.94 -9.98 13.69
CA PHE A 59 4.65 -9.31 14.79
C PHE A 59 4.17 -7.87 15.02
N GLY A 60 3.10 -7.42 14.36
CA GLY A 60 2.57 -6.06 14.48
C GLY A 60 3.39 -4.99 13.75
N TYR A 61 4.32 -5.36 12.87
CA TYR A 61 5.05 -4.42 12.01
C TYR A 61 4.25 -4.07 10.74
N LEU A 62 4.90 -3.36 9.80
CA LEU A 62 4.27 -2.88 8.58
C LEU A 62 3.83 -4.06 7.69
N SER A 63 2.54 -4.08 7.36
CA SER A 63 1.96 -5.03 6.42
C SER A 63 1.92 -4.45 5.00
N GLY A 64 1.74 -5.31 3.99
CA GLY A 64 1.67 -4.88 2.59
C GLY A 64 0.52 -3.89 2.34
N SER A 65 -0.62 -4.04 3.00
CA SER A 65 -1.76 -3.11 2.90
C SER A 65 -1.43 -1.76 3.52
N ILE A 66 -0.78 -1.74 4.70
CA ILE A 66 -0.37 -0.49 5.37
C ILE A 66 0.63 0.29 4.51
N LEU A 67 1.63 -0.38 3.94
CA LEU A 67 2.58 0.28 3.04
C LEU A 67 1.88 0.94 1.84
N ILE A 68 0.86 0.29 1.29
CA ILE A 68 0.06 0.87 0.21
C ILE A 68 -0.70 2.10 0.68
N VAL A 69 -1.34 2.09 1.87
CA VAL A 69 -1.98 3.30 2.43
C VAL A 69 -0.97 4.45 2.48
N MET A 70 0.20 4.16 3.04
CA MET A 70 1.23 5.16 3.30
C MET A 70 1.75 5.79 2.00
N VAL A 71 2.05 4.95 1.01
CA VAL A 71 2.52 5.38 -0.31
C VAL A 71 1.42 6.14 -1.05
N THR A 72 0.17 5.70 -0.98
CA THR A 72 -0.96 6.41 -1.60
C THR A 72 -1.11 7.82 -1.06
N LYS A 73 -0.99 8.00 0.26
CA LYS A 73 -1.03 9.33 0.88
C LYS A 73 0.05 10.26 0.33
N ILE A 74 1.28 9.79 0.17
CA ILE A 74 2.39 10.58 -0.39
C ILE A 74 2.10 10.96 -1.85
N CYS A 75 1.60 10.04 -2.66
CA CYS A 75 1.23 10.33 -4.05
C CYS A 75 0.03 11.29 -4.17
N LEU A 76 -0.87 11.32 -3.18
CA LEU A 76 -1.98 12.28 -3.14
C LEU A 76 -1.50 13.69 -2.78
N ILE A 77 -0.54 13.81 -1.86
CA ILE A 77 0.05 15.11 -1.47
C ILE A 77 0.90 15.69 -2.61
N TYR A 78 1.63 14.83 -3.33
CA TYR A 78 2.56 15.23 -4.39
C TYR A 78 2.21 14.56 -5.73
N PRO A 79 1.13 15.01 -6.42
CA PRO A 79 0.65 14.35 -7.63
C PRO A 79 1.64 14.40 -8.81
N PHE A 80 2.49 15.42 -8.89
CA PHE A 80 3.47 15.60 -9.97
C PHE A 80 4.92 15.32 -9.52
N GLY A 81 5.09 14.67 -8.37
CA GLY A 81 6.42 14.38 -7.84
C GLY A 81 7.15 13.29 -8.62
N GLU A 82 8.43 13.51 -8.89
CA GLU A 82 9.34 12.46 -9.35
C GLU A 82 9.61 11.42 -8.27
N ILE A 83 9.99 10.21 -8.67
CA ILE A 83 10.20 9.09 -7.76
C ILE A 83 11.20 9.38 -6.63
N ASN A 84 12.30 10.06 -6.93
CA ASN A 84 13.34 10.40 -5.94
C ASN A 84 12.79 11.36 -4.87
N PHE A 85 12.06 12.38 -5.32
CA PHE A 85 11.41 13.34 -4.44
C PHE A 85 10.34 12.65 -3.56
N LEU A 86 9.48 11.82 -4.15
CA LEU A 86 8.44 11.11 -3.40
C LEU A 86 9.03 10.16 -2.35
N LEU A 87 10.15 9.49 -2.66
CA LEU A 87 10.84 8.62 -1.70
C LEU A 87 11.42 9.42 -0.53
N GLN A 88 12.03 10.58 -0.79
CA GLN A 88 12.51 11.46 0.26
C GLN A 88 11.36 11.98 1.14
N GLN A 89 10.27 12.44 0.51
CA GLN A 89 9.09 12.92 1.23
C GLN A 89 8.43 11.82 2.07
N PHE A 90 8.41 10.57 1.59
CA PHE A 90 7.94 9.43 2.37
C PHE A 90 8.69 9.33 3.71
N PHE A 91 10.02 9.33 3.69
CA PHE A 91 10.81 9.21 4.92
C PHE A 91 10.76 10.46 5.80
N GLN A 92 10.70 11.66 5.21
CA GLN A 92 10.57 12.90 5.97
C GLN A 92 9.23 12.96 6.71
N ILE A 93 8.12 12.67 6.03
CA ILE A 93 6.78 12.73 6.62
C ILE A 93 6.59 11.64 7.67
N TYR A 94 6.93 10.38 7.37
CA TYR A 94 6.74 9.28 8.32
C TYR A 94 7.86 9.15 9.37
N GLY A 95 8.96 9.89 9.21
CA GLY A 95 10.01 10.00 10.23
C GLY A 95 9.75 11.11 11.25
N ALA A 96 8.95 12.11 10.90
CA ALA A 96 8.55 13.22 11.77
C ALA A 96 7.16 13.05 12.40
N TRP A 97 6.42 12.03 11.97
CA TRP A 97 5.13 11.60 12.53
C TRP A 97 5.34 10.70 13.74
#